data_AF-A6K7G2-F1
#
_entry.id   AF-A6K7G2-F1
#
_cell.length_a   1.000
_cell.length_b   1.000
_cell.length_c   1.000
_cell.angle_alpha   90.00
_cell.angle_beta   90.00
_cell.angle_gamma   90.00
#
_symmetry.space_group_name_H-M   'P 1'
#
loop_
_entity.id
_entity.type
_entity.pdbx_description
1 polymer ?
#
loop_
_entity_poly.entity_id
_entity_poly.type
_entity_poly.pdbx_seq_one_letter_code
_entity_poly.pdbx_strand_id
1 'polypeptide(L)'
;MRELPLRCTIRLWDTYQSEPEGFSHFHLYVCAAFLVRWRREILEERDFQELLLFLQNLPTARWDDQDVSLLLAEAYRLKFAFADAPNHYKK
;
A
#
# COMPACT_ATOMS: atom_id res chain seq x y z
N MET A 1 1.51 -0.30 11.59
CA MET A 1 2.35 -0.16 10.39
C MET A 1 3.79 -0.43 10.80
N ARG A 2 4.34 -1.56 10.37
CA ARG A 2 5.74 -1.96 10.60
C ARG A 2 6.60 -1.84 9.34
N GLU A 3 5.96 -1.64 8.20
CA GLU A 3 6.50 -1.77 6.85
C GLU A 3 7.07 -0.45 6.32
N LEU A 4 6.91 0.66 7.07
CA LEU A 4 7.34 2.01 6.70
C LEU A 4 8.09 2.70 7.84
N PRO A 5 9.06 3.59 7.54
CA PRO A 5 9.65 4.47 8.54
C PRO A 5 8.60 5.33 9.26
N LEU A 6 8.89 5.76 10.50
CA LEU A 6 7.95 6.54 11.31
C LEU A 6 7.51 7.83 10.60
N ARG A 7 8.43 8.57 9.96
CA ARG A 7 8.11 9.79 9.18
C ARG A 7 7.08 9.53 8.08
N CYS A 8 7.24 8.42 7.35
CA CYS A 8 6.33 8.03 6.27
C CYS A 8 4.98 7.58 6.83
N THR A 9 4.97 6.91 7.99
CA THR A 9 3.74 6.53 8.70
C THR A 9 2.94 7.76 9.12
N ILE A 10 3.59 8.78 9.67
CA ILE A 10 2.94 10.05 10.04
C ILE A 10 2.35 10.73 8.80
N ARG A 11 3.16 10.87 7.74
CA ARG A 11 2.70 11.47 6.47
C ARG A 11 1.54 10.71 5.84
N LEU A 12 1.51 9.38 5.94
CA LEU A 12 0.38 8.57 5.48
C LEU A 12 -0.88 8.83 6.31
N TRP A 13 -0.72 8.94 7.63
CA TRP A 13 -1.82 9.17 8.56
C TRP A 13 -2.47 10.54 8.39
N ASP A 14 -1.74 11.55 7.90
CA ASP A 14 -2.36 12.82 7.50
C ASP A 14 -3.47 12.60 6.47
N THR A 15 -3.22 11.75 5.47
CA THR A 15 -4.23 11.42 4.45
C THR A 15 -5.30 10.48 4.97
N TYR A 16 -4.97 9.55 5.87
CA TYR A 16 -6.00 8.69 6.49
C TYR A 16 -6.96 9.47 7.39
N GLN A 17 -6.51 10.54 8.03
CA GLN A 17 -7.38 11.43 8.80
C GLN A 17 -8.23 12.35 7.90
N SER A 18 -7.76 12.69 6.70
CA SER A 18 -8.54 13.50 5.75
C SER A 18 -9.55 12.69 4.93
N GLU A 19 -9.31 11.39 4.73
CA GLU A 19 -10.18 10.53 3.92
C GLU A 19 -11.34 9.93 4.74
N PRO A 20 -12.58 9.94 4.21
CA PRO A 20 -13.67 9.16 4.78
C PRO A 20 -13.30 7.68 4.83
N GLU A 21 -13.44 7.07 6.01
CA GLU A 21 -13.05 5.67 6.25
C GLU A 21 -11.58 5.38 5.88
N GLY A 22 -10.69 6.37 6.11
CA GLY A 22 -9.28 6.30 5.72
C GLY A 22 -8.52 5.09 6.28
N PHE A 23 -8.66 4.83 7.58
CA PHE A 23 -7.99 3.71 8.26
C PHE A 23 -8.62 2.34 7.98
N SER A 24 -9.90 2.28 7.58
CA SER A 24 -10.62 1.02 7.35
C SER A 24 -10.67 0.66 5.88
N HIS A 25 -11.36 1.44 5.06
CA HIS A 25 -11.61 1.13 3.66
C HIS A 25 -10.47 1.61 2.77
N PHE A 26 -9.98 2.83 2.94
CA PHE A 26 -8.92 3.35 2.07
C PHE A 26 -7.58 2.63 2.30
N HIS A 27 -7.30 2.19 3.52
CA HIS A 27 -6.12 1.40 3.85
C HIS A 27 -5.97 0.15 2.97
N LEU A 28 -7.07 -0.51 2.59
CA LEU A 28 -7.04 -1.68 1.70
C LEU A 28 -6.45 -1.35 0.33
N TYR A 29 -6.82 -0.20 -0.24
CA TYR A 29 -6.26 0.26 -1.52
C TYR A 29 -4.80 0.69 -1.38
N VAL A 30 -4.40 1.25 -0.24
CA VAL A 30 -2.99 1.52 0.04
C VAL A 30 -2.19 0.22 0.11
N CYS A 31 -2.68 -0.82 0.79
CA CYS A 31 -2.05 -2.13 0.82
C CYS A 31 -1.93 -2.75 -0.59
N ALA A 32 -2.98 -2.65 -1.41
CA ALA A 32 -2.95 -3.12 -2.80
C ALA A 32 -1.92 -2.36 -3.65
N ALA A 33 -1.92 -1.02 -3.58
CA ALA A 33 -0.93 -0.18 -4.27
C ALA A 33 0.50 -0.50 -3.80
N PHE A 34 0.68 -0.76 -2.50
CA PHE A 34 1.98 -1.10 -1.91
C PHE A 34 2.51 -2.42 -2.46
N LEU A 35 1.68 -3.45 -2.56
CA LEU A 35 2.06 -4.73 -3.19
C LEU A 35 2.37 -4.56 -4.69
N VAL A 36 1.54 -3.80 -5.42
CA VAL A 36 1.74 -3.55 -6.86
C VAL A 36 3.05 -2.80 -7.13
N ARG A 37 3.49 -1.92 -6.22
CA ARG A 37 4.78 -1.22 -6.34
C ARG A 37 5.97 -2.18 -6.40
N TRP A 38 5.88 -3.33 -5.75
CA TRP A 38 6.92 -4.36 -5.70
C TRP A 38 6.61 -5.55 -6.62
N ARG A 39 5.69 -5.40 -7.58
CA ARG A 39 5.22 -6.51 -8.42
C ARG A 39 6.34 -7.23 -9.16
N ARG A 40 7.38 -6.50 -9.57
CA ARG A 40 8.45 -7.08 -10.39
C ARG A 40 9.26 -8.04 -9.53
N GLU A 41 9.72 -7.57 -8.38
CA GLU A 41 10.48 -8.34 -7.40
C GLU A 41 9.66 -9.55 -6.91
N ILE A 42 8.37 -9.36 -6.63
CA ILE A 42 7.45 -10.44 -6.21
C ILE A 42 7.31 -11.52 -7.28
N LEU A 43 7.22 -11.15 -8.56
CA LEU A 43 7.04 -12.10 -9.67
C LEU A 43 8.35 -12.78 -10.09
N GLU A 44 9.49 -12.15 -9.82
CA GLU A 44 10.81 -12.70 -10.11
C GLU A 44 11.27 -13.71 -9.04
N GLU A 45 10.82 -13.56 -7.79
CA GLU A 45 11.12 -14.48 -6.72
C GLU A 45 10.34 -15.81 -6.87
N ARG A 46 11.07 -16.92 -6.85
CA ARG A 46 10.52 -18.28 -7.07
C ARG A 46 10.59 -19.14 -5.83
N ASP A 47 11.42 -18.77 -4.86
CA ASP A 47 11.51 -19.43 -3.57
C ASP A 47 10.47 -18.86 -2.60
N PHE A 48 9.72 -19.75 -1.95
CA PHE A 48 8.65 -19.36 -1.03
C PHE A 48 9.18 -18.62 0.20
N GLN A 49 10.30 -19.09 0.76
CA GLN A 49 10.84 -18.54 1.99
C GLN A 49 11.40 -17.14 1.74
N GLU A 50 12.14 -16.97 0.63
CA GLU A 50 12.66 -15.66 0.22
C GLU A 50 11.54 -14.68 -0.11
N LEU A 51 10.47 -15.13 -0.81
CA LEU A 51 9.30 -14.28 -1.08
C LEU A 51 8.63 -13.81 0.21
N LEU A 52 8.46 -14.71 1.19
CA LEU A 52 7.87 -14.37 2.48
C LEU A 52 8.71 -13.34 3.24
N LEU A 53 10.04 -13.55 3.27
CA LEU A 53 10.98 -12.63 3.90
C LEU A 53 10.97 -11.26 3.22
N PHE A 54 10.91 -11.23 1.88
CA PHE A 54 10.82 -10.00 1.09
C PHE A 54 9.54 -9.21 1.43
N LEU A 55 8.38 -9.86 1.44
CA LEU A 55 7.11 -9.22 1.78
C LEU A 55 7.07 -8.68 3.20
N GLN A 56 7.78 -9.31 4.14
CA GLN A 56 7.90 -8.84 5.53
C GLN A 56 8.92 -7.69 5.70
N ASN A 57 9.88 -7.56 4.79
CA ASN A 57 11.01 -6.62 4.90
C ASN A 57 11.21 -5.79 3.62
N LEU A 58 10.11 -5.23 3.09
CA LEU A 58 10.16 -4.41 1.89
C LEU A 58 11.13 -3.22 2.05
N PRO A 59 11.93 -2.86 1.02
CA PRO A 59 13.02 -1.91 1.17
C PRO A 59 12.54 -0.45 1.19
N THR A 60 11.89 -0.07 2.30
CA THR A 60 11.27 1.24 2.51
C THR A 60 12.07 2.18 3.40
N ALA A 61 13.22 1.74 3.93
CA ALA A 61 14.03 2.51 4.89
C ALA A 61 14.39 3.93 4.42
N ARG A 62 14.59 4.09 3.10
CA ARG A 62 14.94 5.36 2.46
C ARG A 62 13.76 6.17 1.93
N TRP A 63 12.52 5.70 2.12
CA TRP A 63 11.35 6.41 1.63
C TRP A 63 11.21 7.80 2.23
N ASP A 64 10.69 8.73 1.44
CA ASP A 64 10.38 10.09 1.85
C ASP A 64 8.90 10.43 1.59
N ASP A 65 8.55 11.70 1.71
CA ASP A 65 7.18 12.18 1.51
C ASP A 65 6.73 12.04 0.05
N GLN A 66 7.66 12.07 -0.91
CA GLN A 66 7.35 11.86 -2.33
C GLN A 66 6.93 10.41 -2.57
N ASP A 67 7.64 9.44 -1.98
CA ASP A 67 7.27 8.03 -2.08
C ASP A 67 5.89 7.75 -1.50
N VAL A 68 5.57 8.34 -0.34
CA VAL A 68 4.24 8.23 0.29
C VAL A 68 3.18 8.89 -0.59
N SER A 69 3.48 10.05 -1.19
CA SER A 69 2.53 10.75 -2.08
C SER A 69 2.23 9.95 -3.34
N LEU A 70 3.24 9.30 -3.95
CA LEU A 70 3.05 8.41 -5.09
C LEU A 70 2.25 7.16 -4.72
N LEU A 71 2.52 6.56 -3.55
CA LEU A 71 1.75 5.43 -3.04
C LEU A 71 0.27 5.79 -2.86
N LEU A 72 -0.01 6.94 -2.23
CA LEU A 72 -1.36 7.45 -2.02
C LEU A 72 -2.07 7.75 -3.34
N ALA A 73 -1.40 8.37 -4.32
CA ALA A 73 -1.97 8.64 -5.62
C ALA A 73 -2.42 7.35 -6.33
N GLU A 74 -1.58 6.30 -6.28
CA GLU A 74 -1.93 5.00 -6.84
C GLU A 74 -3.08 4.33 -6.07
N ALA A 75 -3.11 4.44 -4.74
CA ALA A 75 -4.20 3.95 -3.92
C ALA A 75 -5.53 4.64 -4.27
N TYR A 76 -5.54 5.96 -4.48
CA TYR A 76 -6.73 6.67 -4.96
C TYR A 76 -7.15 6.19 -6.35
N ARG A 77 -6.19 6.01 -7.27
CA ARG A 77 -6.49 5.48 -8.61
C ARG A 77 -7.16 4.11 -8.53
N LEU A 78 -6.67 3.22 -7.68
CA LEU A 78 -7.28 1.91 -7.42
C LEU A 78 -8.67 2.04 -6.78
N LYS A 79 -8.84 2.92 -5.79
CA LYS A 79 -10.14 3.21 -5.18
C LYS A 79 -11.18 3.56 -6.23
N PHE A 80 -10.88 4.52 -7.12
CA PHE A 80 -11.81 4.90 -8.18
C PHE A 80 -12.02 3.81 -9.24
N ALA A 81 -10.97 3.07 -9.60
CA ALA A 81 -11.08 2.02 -10.61
C ALA A 81 -11.95 0.83 -10.15
N PHE A 82 -12.05 0.60 -8.84
CA PHE A 82 -12.70 -0.58 -8.28
C PHE A 82 -13.86 -0.29 -7.32
N ALA A 83 -14.17 0.98 -7.02
CA ALA A 83 -15.26 1.37 -6.11
C ALA A 83 -16.63 0.76 -6.47
N ASP A 84 -16.92 0.61 -7.77
CA ASP A 84 -18.19 0.05 -8.27
C ASP A 84 -18.07 -1.41 -8.75
N ALA A 85 -16.95 -2.09 -8.44
CA ALA A 85 -16.75 -3.45 -8.93
C ALA A 85 -17.78 -4.42 -8.30
N PRO A 86 -18.44 -5.28 -9.09
CA PRO A 86 -19.62 -6.06 -8.66
C PRO A 86 -19.36 -7.09 -7.54
N ASN A 87 -18.09 -7.37 -7.20
CA ASN A 87 -17.68 -8.24 -6.11
C ASN A 87 -16.68 -7.57 -5.16
N HIS A 88 -16.68 -6.24 -5.06
CA HIS A 88 -15.64 -5.50 -4.36
C HIS A 88 -15.46 -5.95 -2.91
N TYR A 89 -16.55 -6.05 -2.12
CA TYR A 89 -16.61 -6.74 -0.82
C TYR A 89 -18.06 -7.10 -0.52
N LYS A 90 -18.51 -8.32 -0.86
CA LYS A 90 -19.78 -8.83 -0.29
C LYS A 90 -19.49 -9.24 1.16
N LYS A 91 -20.17 -8.62 2.12
CA LYS A 91 -20.28 -9.15 3.49
C LYS A 91 -20.97 -10.51 3.47
#